data_AF-A0AAV4B402-F1
#
_entry.id   AF-A0AAV4B402-F1
#
_cell.length_a   1.000
_cell.length_b   1.000
_cell.length_c   1.000
_cell.angle_alpha   90.00
_cell.angle_beta   90.00
_cell.angle_gamma   90.00
#
_symmetry.space_group_name_H-M   'P 1'
#
loop_
_entity.id
_entity.type
_entity.pdbx_description
1 polymer ?
#
loop_
_entity_poly.entity_id
_entity_poly.type
_entity_poly.pdbx_seq_one_letter_code
_entity_poly.pdbx_strand_id
1 'polypeptide(L)'
;MEEAHAFKEGKYLDLTKELKKDGYEAKVMPVEIGARGLVGSSAYGHLSKLSICGNKRTKTLRLLAETADNSSRWIWSRSNERLLH
;
A
#
# COMPACT_ATOMS: atom_id res chain seq x y z
N MET A 1 -13.40 6.89 -6.17
CA MET A 1 -12.53 6.35 -5.11
C MET A 1 -12.89 4.89 -4.80
N GLU A 2 -14.18 4.58 -4.73
CA GLU A 2 -14.72 3.23 -4.46
C GLU A 2 -14.41 2.20 -5.55
N GLU A 3 -14.53 2.56 -6.84
CA GLU A 3 -14.26 1.63 -7.96
C GLU A 3 -12.79 1.17 -8.05
N ALA A 4 -11.85 2.09 -7.81
CA ALA A 4 -10.42 1.76 -7.83
C ALA A 4 -10.02 0.86 -6.64
N HIS A 5 -10.71 1.00 -5.50
CA HIS A 5 -10.53 0.12 -4.34
C HIS A 5 -11.07 -1.28 -4.64
N ALA A 6 -12.30 -1.38 -5.19
CA ALA A 6 -12.92 -2.65 -5.57
C ALA A 6 -12.09 -3.41 -6.62
N PHE A 7 -11.50 -2.71 -7.59
CA PHE A 7 -10.60 -3.33 -8.57
C PHE A 7 -9.35 -3.95 -7.93
N LYS A 8 -8.76 -3.28 -6.93
CA LYS A 8 -7.57 -3.77 -6.22
C LYS A 8 -7.87 -5.00 -5.35
N GLU A 9 -9.07 -5.08 -4.80
CA GLU A 9 -9.54 -6.27 -4.07
C GLU A 9 -9.73 -7.48 -5.00
N GLY A 10 -10.21 -7.25 -6.22
CA GLY A 10 -10.43 -8.30 -7.22
C GLY A 10 -9.15 -8.88 -7.83
N LYS A 11 -8.06 -8.10 -7.90
CA LYS A 11 -6.83 -8.50 -8.63
C LYS A 11 -6.20 -9.81 -8.13
N TYR A 12 -6.27 -10.07 -6.82
CA TYR A 12 -5.66 -11.25 -6.19
C TYR A 12 -6.69 -12.25 -5.68
N LEU A 13 -7.93 -12.16 -6.17
CA LEU A 13 -9.01 -13.02 -5.72
C LEU A 13 -8.76 -14.48 -6.11
N ASP A 14 -8.27 -14.73 -7.33
CA ASP A 14 -8.00 -16.09 -7.81
C ASP A 14 -6.83 -16.74 -7.08
N LEU A 15 -5.74 -15.99 -6.86
CA LEU A 15 -4.62 -16.43 -6.01
C LEU A 15 -5.10 -16.79 -4.60
N THR A 16 -6.03 -16.01 -4.04
CA THR A 16 -6.59 -16.30 -2.72
C THR A 16 -7.41 -17.60 -2.72
N LYS A 17 -8.11 -17.92 -3.81
CA LYS A 17 -8.86 -19.18 -3.95
C LYS A 17 -7.93 -20.38 -4.05
N GLU A 18 -6.85 -20.26 -4.82
CA GLU A 18 -5.83 -21.32 -4.96
C GLU A 18 -5.18 -21.62 -3.61
N LEU A 19 -4.71 -20.60 -2.89
CA LEU A 19 -4.11 -20.78 -1.56
C LEU A 19 -5.08 -21.44 -0.57
N LYS A 20 -6.36 -21.07 -0.60
CA LYS A 20 -7.39 -21.69 0.25
C LYS A 20 -7.65 -23.16 -0.12
N LYS A 21 -7.61 -23.49 -1.40
CA LYS A 21 -7.75 -24.88 -1.87
C LYS A 21 -6.59 -25.75 -1.36
N ASP A 22 -5.39 -25.17 -1.27
CA ASP A 22 -4.20 -25.83 -0.76
C ASP A 22 -4.13 -25.84 0.79
N GLY A 23 -5.18 -25.37 1.47
CA GLY A 23 -5.32 -25.41 2.93
C GLY A 23 -4.74 -24.20 3.67
N TYR A 24 -4.29 -23.16 2.95
CA TYR A 24 -3.78 -21.93 3.55
C TYR A 24 -4.91 -20.92 3.86
N GLU A 25 -4.75 -20.18 4.96
CA GLU A 25 -5.56 -18.99 5.20
C GLU A 25 -4.97 -17.79 4.45
N ALA A 26 -5.74 -17.23 3.50
CA ALA A 26 -5.32 -16.11 2.68
C ALA A 26 -6.35 -14.96 2.72
N LYS A 27 -5.83 -13.72 2.83
CA LYS A 27 -6.63 -12.49 2.87
C LYS A 27 -5.94 -11.37 2.08
N VAL A 28 -6.69 -10.74 1.18
CA VAL A 28 -6.25 -9.55 0.45
C VAL A 28 -6.43 -8.32 1.35
N MET A 29 -5.38 -7.50 1.46
CA MET A 29 -5.36 -6.27 2.25
C MET A 29 -4.80 -5.12 1.42
N PRO A 30 -5.65 -4.39 0.66
CA PRO A 30 -5.18 -3.34 -0.24
C PRO A 30 -4.63 -2.14 0.54
N VAL A 31 -3.34 -1.85 0.38
CA VAL A 31 -2.68 -0.70 0.99
C VAL A 31 -2.43 0.35 -0.09
N GLU A 32 -2.95 1.56 0.13
CA GLU A 32 -2.72 2.68 -0.77
C GLU A 32 -1.66 3.61 -0.18
N ILE A 33 -0.60 3.87 -0.94
CA ILE A 33 0.42 4.86 -0.59
C ILE A 33 0.63 5.73 -1.83
N GLY A 34 0.33 7.01 -1.70
CA GLY A 34 0.54 7.99 -2.75
C GLY A 34 2.04 8.19 -3.01
N ALA A 35 2.36 8.59 -4.23
CA ALA A 35 3.73 8.78 -4.73
C ALA A 35 4.49 9.97 -4.09
N ARG A 36 4.19 10.36 -2.85
CA ARG A 36 4.99 11.27 -2.01
C ARG A 36 4.96 10.84 -0.54
N GLY A 37 4.82 9.53 -0.32
CA GLY A 37 4.67 8.96 1.01
C GLY A 37 3.31 9.22 1.68
N LEU A 38 2.28 9.64 0.95
CA LEU A 38 0.94 9.83 1.51
C LEU A 38 0.28 8.47 1.76
N VAL A 39 0.34 7.99 3.00
CA VAL A 39 -0.23 6.69 3.37
C VAL A 39 -1.74 6.80 3.58
N GLY A 40 -2.51 5.96 2.90
CA GLY A 40 -3.95 5.86 3.06
C GLY A 40 -4.36 5.27 4.42
N SER A 41 -5.55 5.61 4.88
CA SER A 41 -6.08 5.16 6.19
C SER A 41 -6.21 3.63 6.28
N SER A 42 -6.38 2.93 5.16
CA SER A 42 -6.46 1.46 5.11
C SER A 42 -5.18 0.79 5.64
N ALA A 43 -4.01 1.39 5.40
CA ALA A 43 -2.73 0.88 5.89
C ALA A 43 -2.70 0.76 7.40
N TYR A 44 -3.23 1.78 8.10
CA TYR A 44 -3.30 1.80 9.55
C TYR A 44 -4.15 0.63 10.09
N GLY A 45 -5.32 0.40 9.48
CA GLY A 45 -6.19 -0.73 9.82
C GLY A 45 -5.56 -2.09 9.53
N HIS A 46 -4.84 -2.22 8.40
CA HIS A 46 -4.14 -3.46 8.03
C HIS A 46 -3.01 -3.80 9.00
N LEU A 47 -2.23 -2.81 9.44
CA LEU A 47 -1.19 -3.03 10.44
C LEU A 47 -1.78 -3.54 11.76
N SER A 48 -2.93 -3.03 12.19
CA SER A 48 -3.61 -3.54 13.38
C SER A 48 -4.12 -4.97 13.23
N LYS A 49 -4.63 -5.35 12.04
CA LYS A 49 -4.99 -6.75 11.75
C LYS A 49 -3.79 -7.69 11.79
N LEU A 50 -2.59 -7.17 11.53
CA LEU A 50 -1.31 -7.89 11.64
C LEU A 50 -0.69 -7.78 13.06
N SER A 51 -1.45 -7.32 14.06
CA SER A 51 -0.98 -7.13 15.44
C SER A 51 0.17 -6.12 15.59
N ILE A 52 0.39 -5.27 14.58
CA ILE A 52 1.33 -4.14 14.64
C ILE A 52 0.58 -2.95 15.24
N CYS A 53 0.84 -2.68 16.51
CA CYS A 53 0.10 -1.69 17.31
C CYS A 53 1.02 -0.65 17.98
N GLY A 54 0.41 0.42 18.53
CA GLY A 54 1.10 1.47 19.29
C GLY A 54 2.26 2.11 18.51
N ASN A 55 3.38 2.33 19.20
CA ASN A 55 4.58 2.94 18.60
C ASN A 55 5.15 2.16 17.41
N LYS A 56 5.04 0.83 17.40
CA LYS A 56 5.51 0.02 16.27
C LYS A 56 4.72 0.38 15.01
N ARG A 57 3.40 0.54 15.12
CA ARG A 57 2.53 0.94 14.00
C ARG A 57 2.93 2.30 13.43
N THR A 58 3.12 3.30 14.29
CA THR A 58 3.52 4.65 13.83
C THR A 58 4.87 4.63 13.12
N LYS A 59 5.84 3.86 13.63
CA LYS A 59 7.14 3.68 12.98
C LYS A 59 7.01 2.98 11.62
N THR A 60 6.21 1.92 11.53
CA THR A 60 5.95 1.21 10.27
C THR A 60 5.28 2.11 9.24
N LEU A 61 4.28 2.91 9.62
CA LEU A 61 3.63 3.86 8.71
C LEU A 61 4.61 4.91 8.18
N ARG A 62 5.49 5.43 9.04
CA ARG A 62 6.53 6.38 8.62
C ARG A 62 7.50 5.74 7.64
N LEU A 63 7.93 4.50 7.89
CA LEU A 63 8.81 3.77 6.99
C LEU A 63 8.14 3.50 5.63
N LEU A 64 6.85 3.14 5.63
CA LEU A 64 6.07 2.97 4.40
C LEU A 64 6.01 4.28 3.60
N ALA A 65 5.74 5.39 4.26
CA ALA A 65 5.72 6.72 3.65
C ALA A 65 7.06 7.07 3.01
N GLU A 66 8.15 6.97 3.78
CA GLU A 66 9.51 7.29 3.34
C GLU A 66 9.96 6.40 2.17
N THR A 67 9.68 5.11 2.24
CA THR A 67 10.02 4.17 1.16
C THR A 67 9.28 4.52 -0.12
N ALA A 68 7.99 4.83 -0.04
CA ALA A 68 7.20 5.23 -1.20
C ALA A 68 7.66 6.57 -1.79
N ASP A 69 7.97 7.55 -0.95
CA ASP A 69 8.52 8.84 -1.38
C ASP A 69 9.86 8.66 -2.11
N ASN A 70 10.81 7.95 -1.49
CA ASN A 70 12.12 7.69 -2.10
C ASN A 70 12.01 6.91 -3.42
N SER A 71 11.13 5.92 -3.49
CA SER A 71 10.93 5.11 -4.70
C SER A 71 10.26 5.89 -5.84
N SER A 72 9.43 6.87 -5.51
CA SER A 72 8.72 7.70 -6.49
C SER A 72 9.45 9.00 -6.82
N ARG A 73 10.48 9.38 -6.04
CA ARG A 73 11.26 10.61 -6.19
C ARG A 73 11.75 10.85 -7.63
N TRP A 74 12.20 9.80 -8.33
CA TRP A 74 12.68 9.92 -9.70
C TRP A 74 11.61 10.43 -10.68
N ILE A 75 10.34 10.06 -10.46
CA ILE A 75 9.21 10.46 -11.30
C ILE A 75 9.02 11.98 -11.19
N TRP A 76 9.14 12.52 -9.97
CA TRP A 76 8.92 13.93 -9.69
C TRP A 76 10.13 14.79 -10.01
N SER A 77 11.35 14.27 -9.83
CA SER A 77 12.57 14.97 -10.24
C SER A 77 12.58 15.23 -11.75
N ARG A 78 12.25 14.22 -12.58
CA ARG A 78 12.13 14.40 -14.04
C ARG A 78 10.96 15.27 -14.46
N SER A 79 9.86 15.24 -13.70
CA SER A 79 8.70 16.11 -13.97
C SER A 79 9.03 17.58 -13.70
N ASN A 80 9.83 17.87 -12.67
CA ASN A 80 10.31 19.23 -12.40
C ASN A 80 11.29 19.73 -13.48
N GLU A 81 12.18 18.87 -13.99
CA GLU A 81 13.07 19.23 -15.11
C GLU A 81 12.29 19.60 -16.38
N ARG A 82 11.20 18.88 -16.68
CA ARG A 82 10.32 19.17 -17.81
C ARG A 82 9.50 20.46 -17.68
N LEU A 83 9.30 20.95 -16.46
CA LEU A 83 8.54 22.19 -16.20
C LEU A 83 9.43 23.44 -16.21
N LEU A 84 10.76 23.26 -16.22
CA LEU A 84 11.75 24.33 -16.24
C LEU A 84 12.31 24.63 -17.65
N HIS A 85 11.80 23.95 -18.67
CA HIS A 85 12.06 24.16 -20.10
C HIS A 85 10.75 24.42 -20.84
#